data_AF-A0A7W9KS92-F1
#
_entry.id   AF-A0A7W9KS92-F1
#
_cell.length_a   1.000
_cell.length_b   1.000
_cell.length_c   1.000
_cell.angle_alpha   90.00
_cell.angle_beta   90.00
_cell.angle_gamma   90.00
#
_symmetry.space_group_name_H-M   'P 1'
#
loop_
_entity.id
_entity.type
_entity.pdbx_description
1 polymer ?
#
loop_
_entity_poly.entity_id
_entity_poly.type
_entity_poly.pdbx_seq_one_letter_code
_entity_poly.pdbx_strand_id
1 'polypeptide(L)'
;MSVDAGERHLSPPARRGTRDERREATLRALTAGMGAQCAYCGRPLPELSPRGGRPTPYCPADPERYGNWGAKVITCAMLDEQREIWVHLYGPDQPMTPLDLGALDGSLTTVLAALDPLRSVVGELSDRVTGEAADALAAKEAAENQQSEARAEADRAMAERDRALAEAAEAREQAADALAVKDAAERLAAEALAARDQALADQRAAEQVRDEAVRTKQEALDKVAQSQDRVADLQQVLERERQESARQREQLRVDHLQAMQELQASLASRHDERIQAQADEFRKQAQAATAAAEARIDDLTGQLARASQTYAESLAPLHQQLSSLRQELDREAAAKQAAEQRVMDLRAALAHRLDQAGDDEALRQTLRDLLQTAEK
;
A
#
# COMPACT_ATOMS: atom_id res chain seq x y z
N MET A 1 -52.06 110.20 -66.28
CA MET A 1 -51.48 111.47 -66.78
C MET A 1 -52.31 111.89 -67.98
N SER A 2 -53.06 112.97 -67.84
CA SER A 2 -53.98 113.51 -68.85
C SER A 2 -53.19 114.45 -69.76
N VAL A 3 -53.11 114.14 -71.06
CA VAL A 3 -52.50 114.99 -72.07
C VAL A 3 -53.58 115.45 -73.05
N ASP A 4 -53.74 116.77 -73.04
CA ASP A 4 -54.28 117.72 -74.02
C ASP A 4 -55.07 117.24 -75.24
N ALA A 5 -56.32 117.72 -75.27
CA ALA A 5 -57.12 117.89 -76.47
C ALA A 5 -56.58 119.08 -77.30
N GLY A 6 -55.51 118.85 -78.06
CA GLY A 6 -55.02 119.75 -79.10
C GLY A 6 -55.80 119.59 -80.40
N GLU A 7 -56.30 120.72 -80.91
CA GLU A 7 -56.73 121.02 -82.29
C GLU A 7 -57.15 119.84 -83.17
N ARG A 8 -58.48 119.68 -83.32
CA ARG A 8 -59.11 118.82 -84.32
C ARG A 8 -58.72 119.29 -85.71
N HIS A 9 -57.71 118.65 -86.31
CA HIS A 9 -57.38 118.79 -87.72
C HIS A 9 -58.54 118.26 -88.57
N LEU A 10 -59.44 119.18 -88.93
CA LEU A 10 -60.56 118.95 -89.84
C LEU A 10 -60.05 118.31 -91.14
N SER A 11 -60.47 117.07 -91.40
CA SER A 11 -60.22 116.39 -92.66
C SER A 11 -60.72 117.25 -93.83
N PRO A 12 -59.93 117.45 -94.89
CA PRO A 12 -60.36 118.27 -96.02
C PRO A 12 -61.60 117.67 -96.69
N PRO A 13 -62.52 118.52 -97.22
CA PRO A 13 -63.76 118.04 -97.84
C PRO A 13 -63.44 117.14 -99.03
N ALA A 14 -64.01 115.92 -99.01
CA ALA A 14 -63.83 114.93 -100.07
C ALA A 14 -64.33 115.49 -101.40
N ARG A 15 -63.45 115.58 -102.40
CA ARG A 15 -63.87 115.88 -103.77
C ARG A 15 -64.68 114.72 -104.32
N ARG A 16 -65.83 115.02 -104.92
CA ARG A 16 -66.71 114.03 -105.56
C ARG A 16 -66.07 113.51 -106.86
N GLY A 17 -66.38 112.26 -107.21
CA GLY A 17 -65.81 111.54 -108.36
C GLY A 17 -65.01 110.30 -107.95
N THR A 18 -64.69 109.41 -108.88
CA THR A 18 -63.77 108.28 -108.65
C THR A 18 -62.33 108.76 -108.47
N ARG A 19 -61.45 107.94 -107.90
CA ARG A 19 -60.03 108.30 -107.73
C ARG A 19 -59.40 108.67 -109.07
N ASP A 20 -59.65 107.84 -110.09
CA ASP A 20 -59.11 108.06 -111.43
C ASP A 20 -59.65 109.35 -112.05
N GLU A 21 -60.95 109.65 -111.92
CA GLU A 21 -61.52 110.92 -112.37
C GLU A 21 -60.83 112.13 -111.72
N ARG A 22 -60.60 112.09 -110.40
CA ARG A 22 -59.93 113.18 -109.68
C ARG A 22 -58.48 113.33 -110.12
N ARG A 23 -57.75 112.24 -110.25
CA ARG A 23 -56.34 112.25 -110.67
C ARG A 23 -56.21 112.74 -112.09
N GLU A 24 -57.05 112.27 -113.00
CA GLU A 24 -57.01 112.66 -114.41
C GLU A 24 -57.39 114.13 -114.59
N ALA A 25 -58.39 114.63 -113.86
CA ALA A 25 -58.75 116.05 -113.86
C ALA A 25 -57.59 116.93 -113.36
N THR A 26 -56.93 116.53 -112.27
CA THR A 26 -55.75 117.26 -111.76
C THR A 26 -54.57 117.19 -112.73
N LEU A 27 -54.30 116.03 -113.34
CA LEU A 27 -53.22 115.89 -114.31
C LEU A 27 -53.49 116.73 -115.56
N ARG A 28 -54.70 116.71 -116.12
CA ARG A 28 -55.07 117.58 -117.24
C ARG A 28 -54.84 119.06 -116.93
N ALA A 29 -55.22 119.52 -115.73
CA ALA A 29 -54.97 120.89 -115.29
C ALA A 29 -53.47 121.21 -115.21
N LEU A 30 -52.65 120.31 -114.64
CA LEU A 30 -51.19 120.47 -114.56
C LEU A 30 -50.55 120.57 -115.94
N THR A 31 -50.93 119.72 -116.90
CA THR A 31 -50.35 119.73 -118.25
C THR A 31 -50.81 120.95 -119.07
N ALA A 32 -52.00 121.47 -118.79
CA ALA A 32 -52.54 122.66 -119.45
C ALA A 32 -51.97 123.99 -118.91
N GLY A 33 -51.07 123.94 -117.92
CA GLY A 33 -50.53 125.15 -117.27
C GLY A 33 -51.58 125.94 -116.48
N MET A 34 -52.72 125.32 -116.15
CA MET A 34 -53.79 125.92 -115.36
C MET A 34 -53.58 125.53 -113.89
N GLY A 35 -53.83 126.45 -112.95
CA GLY A 35 -53.62 126.24 -111.51
C GLY A 35 -54.30 124.97 -110.97
N ALA A 36 -53.55 123.86 -110.94
CA ALA A 36 -54.08 122.55 -110.62
C ALA A 36 -54.24 122.35 -109.11
N GLN A 37 -55.14 121.46 -108.71
CA GLN A 37 -55.46 121.23 -107.30
C GLN A 37 -55.27 119.76 -106.94
N CYS A 38 -54.70 119.48 -105.77
CA CYS A 38 -54.44 118.14 -105.24
C CYS A 38 -55.72 117.30 -105.28
N ALA A 39 -55.63 116.11 -105.89
CA ALA A 39 -56.76 115.20 -106.11
C ALA A 39 -57.42 114.72 -104.80
N TYR A 40 -56.70 114.74 -103.68
CA TYR A 40 -57.25 114.37 -102.37
C TYR A 40 -57.71 115.59 -101.55
N CYS A 41 -56.80 116.50 -101.21
CA CYS A 41 -57.09 117.58 -100.26
C CYS A 41 -57.50 118.91 -100.92
N GLY A 42 -57.49 119.01 -102.25
CA GLY A 42 -57.92 120.18 -103.00
C GLY A 42 -57.00 121.41 -102.96
N ARG A 43 -55.85 121.36 -102.29
CA ARG A 43 -54.88 122.47 -102.25
C ARG A 43 -54.24 122.72 -103.63
N PRO A 44 -53.92 123.97 -104.00
CA PRO A 44 -53.22 124.27 -105.24
C PRO A 44 -51.86 123.55 -105.29
N LEU A 45 -51.55 122.97 -106.44
CA LEU A 45 -50.29 122.30 -106.72
C LEU A 45 -49.30 123.31 -107.32
N PRO A 46 -48.00 123.22 -106.98
CA PRO A 46 -46.98 124.06 -107.58
C PRO A 46 -46.88 123.80 -109.10
N GLU A 47 -46.63 124.88 -109.87
CA GLU A 47 -46.44 124.81 -111.32
C GLU A 47 -45.24 123.91 -111.67
N LEU A 48 -45.37 123.11 -112.74
CA LEU A 48 -44.33 122.17 -113.14
C LEU A 48 -43.07 122.92 -113.59
N SER A 49 -41.95 122.67 -112.90
CA SER A 49 -40.65 123.22 -113.28
C SER A 49 -40.21 122.69 -114.65
N PRO A 50 -39.67 123.53 -115.56
CA PRO A 50 -39.24 123.11 -116.90
C PRO A 50 -38.10 122.08 -116.88
N ARG A 51 -37.43 121.88 -115.73
CA ARG A 51 -36.48 120.79 -115.50
C ARG A 51 -37.21 119.51 -115.07
N GLY A 52 -37.87 118.88 -116.03
CA GLY A 52 -38.32 117.48 -116.08
C GLY A 52 -38.55 116.73 -114.76
N GLY A 53 -39.79 116.76 -114.25
CA GLY A 53 -40.32 115.79 -113.29
C GLY A 53 -41.72 115.32 -113.73
N ARG A 54 -42.09 114.05 -113.47
CA ARG A 54 -43.43 113.54 -113.80
C ARG A 54 -44.49 114.32 -112.98
N PRO A 55 -45.55 114.86 -113.60
CA PRO A 55 -46.61 115.54 -112.87
C PRO A 55 -47.30 114.59 -111.90
N THR A 56 -47.39 114.99 -110.63
CA THR A 56 -48.08 114.22 -109.59
C THR A 56 -49.41 114.88 -109.24
N PRO A 57 -50.53 114.14 -109.18
CA PRO A 57 -51.83 114.74 -108.89
C PRO A 57 -52.04 115.10 -107.40
N TYR A 58 -51.02 114.95 -106.56
CA TYR A 58 -51.11 115.15 -105.12
C TYR A 58 -50.13 116.23 -104.65
N CYS A 59 -50.46 116.90 -103.55
CA CYS A 59 -49.57 117.87 -102.94
C CYS A 59 -48.35 117.17 -102.30
N PRO A 60 -47.21 117.87 -102.16
CA PRO A 60 -46.06 117.33 -101.43
C PRO A 60 -46.43 116.89 -100.02
N ALA A 61 -45.70 115.91 -99.50
CA ALA A 61 -45.87 115.36 -98.17
C ALA A 61 -45.63 116.45 -97.11
N ASP A 62 -46.57 116.59 -96.18
CA ASP A 62 -46.56 117.58 -95.10
C ASP A 62 -46.70 116.82 -93.77
N PRO A 63 -45.59 116.58 -93.04
CA PRO A 63 -45.59 115.75 -91.82
C PRO A 63 -46.43 116.34 -90.69
N GLU A 64 -46.50 117.67 -90.60
CA GLU A 64 -47.26 118.33 -89.55
C GLU A 64 -48.76 118.13 -89.72
N ARG A 65 -49.22 117.92 -90.96
CA ARG A 65 -50.65 117.89 -91.26
C ARG A 65 -51.33 116.55 -90.95
N TYR A 66 -50.70 115.44 -91.31
CA TYR A 66 -51.28 114.10 -91.16
C TYR A 66 -50.47 113.19 -90.24
N GLY A 67 -49.32 113.67 -89.75
CA GLY A 67 -48.41 112.87 -88.94
C GLY A 67 -47.67 111.81 -89.75
N ASN A 68 -47.00 110.92 -89.01
CA ASN A 68 -46.25 109.81 -89.54
C ASN A 68 -46.94 108.49 -89.19
N TRP A 69 -46.95 107.55 -90.13
CA TRP A 69 -47.25 106.16 -89.84
C TRP A 69 -45.94 105.38 -89.76
N GLY A 70 -45.46 105.19 -88.53
CA GLY A 70 -44.11 104.70 -88.29
C GLY A 70 -43.05 105.65 -88.86
N ALA A 71 -42.17 105.13 -89.72
CA ALA A 71 -41.10 105.91 -90.35
C ALA A 71 -41.52 106.67 -91.63
N LYS A 72 -42.78 106.55 -92.10
CA LYS A 72 -43.26 107.19 -93.34
C LYS A 72 -44.21 108.35 -93.03
N VAL A 73 -44.00 109.48 -93.69
CA VAL A 73 -44.92 110.63 -93.64
C VAL A 73 -46.22 110.26 -94.35
N ILE A 74 -47.36 110.45 -93.69
CA ILE A 74 -48.66 110.18 -94.29
C ILE A 74 -48.92 111.23 -95.38
N THR A 75 -49.01 110.77 -96.63
CA THR A 75 -49.22 111.66 -97.79
C THR A 75 -50.67 111.66 -98.26
N CYS A 76 -51.07 112.73 -98.95
CA CYS A 76 -52.39 112.79 -99.59
C CYS A 76 -52.63 111.63 -100.59
N ALA A 77 -51.57 111.11 -101.22
CA ALA A 77 -51.68 109.94 -102.09
C ALA A 77 -52.06 108.66 -101.31
N MET A 78 -51.43 108.45 -100.14
CA MET A 78 -51.73 107.30 -99.28
C MET A 78 -53.14 107.38 -98.70
N LEU A 79 -53.58 108.56 -98.27
CA LEU A 79 -54.93 108.72 -97.73
C LEU A 79 -56.01 108.54 -98.80
N ASP A 80 -55.73 108.94 -100.05
CA ASP A 80 -56.64 108.69 -101.17
C ASP A 80 -56.77 107.19 -101.48
N GLU A 81 -55.67 106.43 -101.40
CA GLU A 81 -55.68 104.96 -101.51
C GLU A 81 -56.45 104.29 -100.38
N GLN A 82 -56.21 104.68 -99.13
CA GLN A 82 -56.93 104.11 -97.99
C GLN A 82 -58.43 104.41 -98.08
N ARG A 83 -58.78 105.61 -98.56
CA ARG A 83 -60.18 105.95 -98.84
C ARG A 83 -60.75 105.08 -99.96
N GLU A 84 -60.00 104.79 -101.02
CA GLU A 84 -60.46 103.92 -102.09
C GLU A 84 -60.70 102.48 -101.61
N ILE A 85 -59.78 101.93 -100.81
CA ILE A 85 -59.96 100.63 -100.16
C ILE A 85 -61.22 100.64 -99.29
N TRP A 86 -61.41 101.71 -98.50
CA TRP A 86 -62.59 101.86 -97.65
C TRP A 86 -63.89 101.92 -98.46
N VAL A 87 -63.94 102.77 -99.49
CA VAL A 87 -65.11 102.89 -100.37
C VAL A 87 -65.38 101.58 -101.11
N HIS A 88 -64.35 100.82 -101.48
CA HIS A 88 -64.51 99.54 -102.15
C HIS A 88 -65.04 98.45 -101.21
N LEU A 89 -64.61 98.43 -99.94
CA LEU A 89 -65.04 97.44 -98.94
C LEU A 89 -66.40 97.79 -98.30
N TYR A 90 -66.66 99.07 -98.03
CA TYR A 90 -67.79 99.52 -97.22
C TYR A 90 -68.79 100.41 -97.98
N GLY A 91 -68.50 100.81 -99.21
CA GLY A 91 -69.37 101.65 -100.04
C GLY A 91 -69.16 103.17 -99.87
N PRO A 92 -69.60 104.00 -100.84
CA PRO A 92 -69.30 105.43 -100.88
C PRO A 92 -69.95 106.26 -99.76
N ASP A 93 -71.01 105.75 -99.14
CA ASP A 93 -71.85 106.49 -98.18
C ASP A 93 -71.57 106.13 -96.70
N GLN A 94 -70.57 105.28 -96.40
CA GLN A 94 -70.22 104.89 -95.03
C GLN A 94 -69.20 105.84 -94.37
N PRO A 95 -69.50 106.45 -93.20
CA PRO A 95 -68.55 107.32 -92.49
C PRO A 95 -67.36 106.53 -91.91
N MET A 96 -66.13 107.03 -92.11
CA MET A 96 -64.86 106.40 -91.66
C MET A 96 -64.57 106.54 -90.14
N THR A 97 -65.58 106.44 -89.25
CA THR A 97 -65.48 106.24 -87.77
C THR A 97 -66.90 106.27 -87.15
N PRO A 98 -67.22 105.54 -86.05
CA PRO A 98 -66.38 104.80 -85.08
C PRO A 98 -66.67 103.28 -84.94
N LEU A 99 -65.66 102.49 -84.52
CA LEU A 99 -65.81 101.10 -84.04
C LEU A 99 -66.61 101.06 -82.73
N ASP A 100 -67.60 100.17 -82.63
CA ASP A 100 -68.39 99.94 -81.41
C ASP A 100 -67.63 99.02 -80.44
N LEU A 101 -66.95 99.62 -79.46
CA LEU A 101 -66.21 98.92 -78.40
C LEU A 101 -67.11 98.06 -77.49
N GLY A 102 -68.43 98.33 -77.44
CA GLY A 102 -69.37 97.56 -76.63
C GLY A 102 -69.59 96.12 -77.15
N ALA A 103 -69.53 95.92 -78.47
CA ALA A 103 -69.65 94.60 -79.07
C ALA A 103 -68.41 93.72 -78.81
N LEU A 104 -67.23 94.33 -78.69
CA LEU A 104 -65.99 93.61 -78.39
C LEU A 104 -65.94 93.17 -76.91
N ASP A 105 -66.37 94.05 -76.00
CA ASP A 105 -66.48 93.75 -74.56
C ASP A 105 -67.51 92.63 -74.29
N GLY A 106 -68.66 92.66 -74.97
CA GLY A 106 -69.66 91.59 -74.86
C GLY A 106 -69.12 90.24 -75.33
N SER A 107 -68.33 90.23 -76.40
CA SER A 107 -67.73 89.01 -76.95
C SER A 107 -66.67 88.41 -76.02
N LEU A 108 -65.80 89.26 -75.43
CA LEU A 108 -64.79 88.84 -74.44
C LEU A 108 -65.42 88.36 -73.13
N THR A 109 -66.48 89.02 -72.66
CA THR A 109 -67.22 88.62 -71.46
C THR A 109 -67.89 87.26 -71.66
N THR A 110 -68.43 86.99 -72.86
CA THR A 110 -69.05 85.70 -73.20
C THR A 110 -68.03 84.56 -73.24
N VAL A 111 -66.84 84.79 -73.79
CA VAL A 111 -65.76 83.78 -73.82
C VAL A 111 -65.21 83.51 -72.41
N LEU A 112 -65.04 84.54 -71.58
CA LEU A 112 -64.61 84.36 -70.19
C LEU A 112 -65.66 83.60 -69.37
N ALA A 113 -66.95 83.94 -69.53
CA ALA A 113 -68.04 83.21 -68.88
C ALA A 113 -68.15 81.74 -69.35
N ALA A 114 -67.80 81.43 -70.60
CA ALA A 114 -67.74 80.05 -71.09
C ALA A 114 -66.51 79.28 -70.59
N LEU A 115 -65.43 79.96 -70.20
CA LEU A 115 -64.20 79.36 -69.65
C LEU A 115 -64.23 79.17 -68.13
N ASP A 116 -65.07 79.92 -67.40
CA ASP A 116 -65.21 79.77 -65.95
C ASP A 116 -65.65 78.36 -65.50
N PRO A 117 -66.61 77.68 -66.15
CA PRO A 117 -66.93 76.28 -65.85
C PRO A 117 -65.72 75.35 -66.04
N LEU A 118 -64.92 75.56 -67.08
CA LEU A 118 -63.71 74.77 -67.33
C LEU A 118 -62.64 75.04 -66.28
N ARG A 119 -62.47 76.29 -65.83
CA ARG A 119 -61.58 76.64 -64.73
C ARG A 119 -62.01 76.00 -63.41
N SER A 120 -63.32 75.97 -63.12
CA SER A 120 -63.87 75.27 -61.95
C SER A 120 -63.56 73.78 -61.98
N VAL A 121 -63.80 73.11 -63.13
CA VAL A 121 -63.53 71.68 -63.30
C VAL A 121 -62.02 71.37 -63.18
N VAL A 122 -61.15 72.23 -63.73
CA VAL A 122 -59.70 72.08 -63.57
C VAL A 122 -59.26 72.28 -62.12
N GLY A 123 -59.87 73.24 -61.41
CA GLY A 123 -59.66 73.42 -59.97
C GLY A 123 -60.07 72.19 -59.17
N GLU A 124 -61.29 71.68 -59.39
CA GLU A 124 -61.79 70.46 -58.73
C GLU A 124 -60.95 69.22 -59.05
N LEU A 125 -60.48 69.07 -60.29
CA LEU A 125 -59.57 67.98 -60.68
C LEU A 125 -58.20 68.15 -60.02
N SER A 126 -57.67 69.37 -59.96
CA SER A 126 -56.42 69.67 -59.26
C SER A 126 -56.53 69.37 -57.76
N ASP A 127 -57.61 69.80 -57.12
CA ASP A 127 -57.90 69.54 -55.70
C ASP A 127 -58.08 68.04 -55.44
N ARG A 128 -58.77 67.32 -56.34
CA ARG A 128 -58.92 65.87 -56.25
C ARG A 128 -57.59 65.14 -56.41
N VAL A 129 -56.79 65.48 -57.42
CA VAL A 129 -55.49 64.83 -57.66
C VAL A 129 -54.50 65.15 -56.53
N THR A 130 -54.50 66.38 -56.01
CA THR A 130 -53.66 66.74 -54.85
C THR A 130 -54.13 66.05 -53.58
N GLY A 131 -55.44 65.92 -53.35
CA GLY A 131 -56.01 65.13 -52.26
C GLY A 131 -55.64 63.64 -52.36
N GLU A 132 -55.86 63.02 -53.51
CA GLU A 132 -55.50 61.62 -53.76
C GLU A 132 -53.99 61.36 -53.63
N ALA A 133 -53.15 62.30 -54.08
CA ALA A 133 -51.70 62.22 -53.89
C ALA A 133 -51.28 62.36 -52.43
N ALA A 134 -51.91 63.27 -51.67
CA ALA A 134 -51.68 63.43 -50.24
C ALA A 134 -52.11 62.17 -49.45
N ASP A 135 -53.29 61.61 -49.78
CA ASP A 135 -53.80 60.38 -49.17
C ASP A 135 -52.91 59.18 -49.51
N ALA A 136 -52.43 59.06 -50.75
CA ALA A 136 -51.52 58.00 -51.16
C ALA A 136 -50.14 58.12 -50.48
N LEU A 137 -49.63 59.33 -50.30
CA LEU A 137 -48.39 59.57 -49.54
C LEU A 137 -48.57 59.23 -48.06
N ALA A 138 -49.66 59.66 -47.44
CA ALA A 138 -49.97 59.32 -46.04
C ALA A 138 -50.15 57.81 -45.85
N ALA A 139 -50.81 57.12 -46.79
CA ALA A 139 -50.95 55.66 -46.77
C ALA A 139 -49.61 54.95 -46.93
N LYS A 140 -48.72 55.45 -47.79
CA LYS A 140 -47.36 54.93 -47.95
C LYS A 140 -46.53 55.11 -46.69
N GLU A 141 -46.53 56.31 -46.10
CA GLU A 141 -45.83 56.59 -44.83
C GLU A 141 -46.35 55.69 -43.70
N ALA A 142 -47.67 55.50 -43.60
CA ALA A 142 -48.26 54.58 -42.63
C ALA A 142 -47.81 53.11 -42.85
N ALA A 143 -47.74 52.66 -44.11
CA ALA A 143 -47.27 51.31 -44.44
C ALA A 143 -45.77 51.14 -44.17
N GLU A 144 -44.93 52.15 -44.44
CA GLU A 144 -43.51 52.14 -44.11
C GLU A 144 -43.28 52.12 -42.59
N ASN A 145 -44.06 52.89 -41.83
CA ASN A 145 -44.03 52.86 -40.36
C ASN A 145 -44.43 51.48 -39.83
N GLN A 146 -45.54 50.89 -40.31
CA GLN A 146 -45.96 49.54 -39.93
C GLN A 146 -44.91 48.48 -40.30
N GLN A 147 -44.28 48.60 -41.47
CA GLN A 147 -43.19 47.69 -41.85
C GLN A 147 -41.98 47.84 -40.93
N SER A 148 -41.64 49.08 -40.55
CA SER A 148 -40.52 49.34 -39.63
C SER A 148 -40.79 48.78 -38.23
N GLU A 149 -42.02 48.93 -37.72
CA GLU A 149 -42.46 48.38 -36.44
C GLU A 149 -42.47 46.85 -36.47
N ALA A 150 -43.00 46.24 -37.54
CA ALA A 150 -42.99 44.78 -37.71
C ALA A 150 -41.57 44.21 -37.78
N ARG A 151 -40.64 44.91 -38.44
CA ARG A 151 -39.21 44.52 -38.46
C ARG A 151 -38.58 44.64 -37.08
N ALA A 152 -38.82 45.75 -36.38
CA ALA A 152 -38.29 45.95 -35.03
C ALA A 152 -38.81 44.88 -34.05
N GLU A 153 -40.08 44.49 -34.16
CA GLU A 153 -40.65 43.44 -33.32
C GLU A 153 -40.12 42.04 -33.69
N ALA A 154 -39.92 41.75 -34.98
CA ALA A 154 -39.27 40.52 -35.42
C ALA A 154 -37.82 40.43 -34.91
N ASP A 155 -37.06 41.52 -34.95
CA ASP A 155 -35.69 41.58 -34.44
C ASP A 155 -35.66 41.36 -32.91
N ARG A 156 -36.61 41.93 -32.17
CA ARG A 156 -36.76 41.68 -30.72
C ARG A 156 -37.08 40.22 -30.43
N ALA A 157 -38.06 39.64 -31.14
CA ALA A 157 -38.44 38.23 -30.96
C ALA A 157 -37.28 37.27 -31.30
N MET A 158 -36.48 37.59 -32.34
CA MET A 158 -35.26 36.83 -32.65
C MET A 158 -34.22 36.95 -31.55
N ALA A 159 -33.99 38.16 -31.03
CA ALA A 159 -33.04 38.39 -29.93
C ALA A 159 -33.47 37.66 -28.64
N GLU A 160 -34.76 37.65 -28.31
CA GLU A 160 -35.30 36.90 -27.17
C GLU A 160 -35.16 35.39 -27.35
N ARG A 161 -35.46 34.87 -28.55
CA ARG A 161 -35.24 33.46 -28.87
C ARG A 161 -33.77 33.08 -28.73
N ASP A 162 -32.87 33.88 -29.29
CA ASP A 162 -31.44 33.59 -29.27
C ASP A 162 -30.89 33.63 -27.83
N ARG A 163 -31.38 34.57 -27.00
CA ARG A 163 -31.08 34.61 -25.58
C ARG A 163 -31.60 33.38 -24.84
N ALA A 164 -32.85 32.98 -25.07
CA ALA A 164 -33.43 31.78 -24.45
C ALA A 164 -32.68 30.49 -24.87
N LEU A 165 -32.23 30.40 -26.12
CA LEU A 165 -31.41 29.28 -26.60
C LEU A 165 -30.02 29.26 -25.94
N ALA A 166 -29.40 30.43 -25.75
CA ALA A 166 -28.12 30.54 -25.06
C ALA A 166 -28.24 30.15 -23.57
N GLU A 167 -29.25 30.67 -22.86
CA GLU A 167 -29.55 30.32 -21.47
C GLU A 167 -29.85 28.81 -21.31
N ALA A 168 -30.59 28.22 -22.26
CA ALA A 168 -30.86 26.78 -22.26
C ALA A 168 -29.61 25.93 -22.55
N ALA A 169 -28.69 26.41 -23.40
CA ALA A 169 -27.41 25.73 -23.65
C ALA A 169 -26.51 25.76 -22.41
N GLU A 170 -26.39 26.93 -21.76
CA GLU A 170 -25.64 27.09 -20.51
C GLU A 170 -26.22 26.21 -19.39
N ALA A 171 -27.55 26.17 -19.24
CA ALA A 171 -28.19 25.32 -18.24
C ALA A 171 -27.93 23.81 -18.48
N ARG A 172 -27.83 23.38 -19.74
CA ARG A 172 -27.48 21.99 -20.07
C ARG A 172 -26.03 21.67 -19.76
N GLU A 173 -25.12 22.59 -20.03
CA GLU A 173 -23.71 22.45 -19.68
C GLU A 173 -23.51 22.37 -18.16
N GLN A 174 -24.11 23.30 -17.41
CA GLN A 174 -24.08 23.28 -15.94
C GLN A 174 -24.69 21.99 -15.37
N ALA A 175 -25.78 21.48 -15.95
CA ALA A 175 -26.37 20.21 -15.53
C ALA A 175 -25.45 19.01 -15.84
N ALA A 176 -24.78 19.01 -16.99
CA ALA A 176 -23.82 17.98 -17.35
C ALA A 176 -22.60 17.99 -16.41
N ASP A 177 -22.08 19.17 -16.08
CA ASP A 177 -20.98 19.33 -15.11
C ASP A 177 -21.39 18.88 -13.71
N ALA A 178 -22.59 19.23 -13.26
CA ALA A 178 -23.11 18.79 -11.96
C ALA A 178 -23.26 17.26 -11.89
N LEU A 179 -23.71 16.62 -12.97
CA LEU A 179 -23.76 15.16 -13.07
C LEU A 179 -22.35 14.55 -13.06
N ALA A 180 -21.41 15.12 -13.81
CA ALA A 180 -20.03 14.64 -13.82
C ALA A 180 -19.35 14.73 -12.44
N VAL A 181 -19.58 15.82 -11.71
CA VAL A 181 -19.12 16.00 -10.33
C VAL A 181 -19.76 14.97 -9.40
N LYS A 182 -21.06 14.74 -9.53
CA LYS A 182 -21.77 13.73 -8.74
C LYS A 182 -21.22 12.32 -9.01
N ASP A 183 -21.03 11.94 -10.27
CA ASP A 183 -20.49 10.63 -10.66
C ASP A 183 -19.04 10.45 -10.19
N ALA A 184 -18.23 11.51 -10.18
CA ALA A 184 -16.89 11.49 -9.60
C ALA A 184 -16.94 11.30 -8.07
N ALA A 185 -17.84 12.00 -7.39
CA ALA A 185 -18.03 11.86 -5.95
C ALA A 185 -18.54 10.47 -5.55
N GLU A 186 -19.46 9.88 -6.32
CA GLU A 186 -19.95 8.52 -6.11
C GLU A 186 -18.85 7.46 -6.30
N ARG A 187 -17.99 7.63 -7.32
CA ARG A 187 -16.82 6.76 -7.52
C ARG A 187 -15.83 6.85 -6.36
N LEU A 188 -15.49 8.07 -5.92
CA LEU A 188 -14.61 8.27 -4.77
C LEU A 188 -15.20 7.68 -3.48
N ALA A 189 -16.52 7.82 -3.27
CA ALA A 189 -17.20 7.23 -2.13
C ALA A 189 -17.17 5.69 -2.18
N ALA A 190 -17.38 5.09 -3.35
CA ALA A 190 -17.29 3.64 -3.55
C ALA A 190 -15.86 3.11 -3.32
N GLU A 191 -14.85 3.82 -3.83
CA GLU A 191 -13.43 3.50 -3.59
C GLU A 191 -13.08 3.59 -2.10
N ALA A 192 -13.55 4.63 -1.40
CA ALA A 192 -13.33 4.79 0.03
C ALA A 192 -14.00 3.68 0.86
N LEU A 193 -15.22 3.26 0.48
CA LEU A 193 -15.91 2.13 1.12
C LEU A 193 -15.15 0.81 0.89
N ALA A 194 -14.70 0.56 -0.34
CA ALA A 194 -13.90 -0.62 -0.67
C ALA A 194 -12.57 -0.64 0.10
N ALA A 195 -11.87 0.50 0.18
CA ALA A 195 -10.64 0.64 0.96
C ALA A 195 -10.86 0.41 2.46
N ARG A 196 -11.97 0.92 3.01
CA ARG A 196 -12.36 0.67 4.42
C ARG A 196 -12.61 -0.82 4.65
N ASP A 197 -13.37 -1.46 3.78
CA ASP A 197 -13.73 -2.87 3.95
C ASP A 197 -12.49 -3.77 3.83
N GLN A 198 -11.56 -3.44 2.93
CA GLN A 198 -10.25 -4.10 2.85
C GLN A 198 -9.43 -3.89 4.13
N ALA A 199 -9.35 -2.66 4.64
CA ALA A 199 -8.62 -2.39 5.88
C ALA A 199 -9.19 -3.15 7.10
N LEU A 200 -10.51 -3.31 7.17
CA LEU A 200 -11.17 -4.12 8.21
C LEU A 200 -10.90 -5.62 8.02
N ALA A 201 -10.84 -6.11 6.78
CA ALA A 201 -10.47 -7.49 6.49
C ALA A 201 -9.01 -7.76 6.90
N ASP A 202 -8.09 -6.85 6.56
CA ASP A 202 -6.68 -6.93 6.92
C ASP A 202 -6.49 -6.88 8.46
N GLN A 203 -7.23 -6.01 9.16
CA GLN A 203 -7.23 -5.97 10.62
C GLN A 203 -7.67 -7.31 11.23
N ARG A 204 -8.76 -7.89 10.75
CA ARG A 204 -9.24 -9.20 11.25
C ARG A 204 -8.23 -10.32 10.99
N ALA A 205 -7.60 -10.32 9.82
CA ALA A 205 -6.55 -11.28 9.49
C ALA A 205 -5.34 -11.12 10.44
N ALA A 206 -4.93 -9.89 10.73
CA ALA A 206 -3.85 -9.61 11.68
C ALA A 206 -4.19 -10.05 13.11
N GLU A 207 -5.44 -9.84 13.56
CA GLU A 207 -5.92 -10.32 14.86
C GLU A 207 -5.91 -11.85 14.94
N GLN A 208 -6.33 -12.55 13.89
CA GLN A 208 -6.26 -14.02 13.84
C GLN A 208 -4.81 -14.52 13.92
N VAL A 209 -3.88 -13.90 13.19
CA VAL A 209 -2.45 -14.24 13.26
C VAL A 209 -1.89 -13.99 14.66
N ARG A 210 -2.27 -12.88 15.30
CA ARG A 210 -1.86 -12.59 16.68
C ARG A 210 -2.38 -13.67 17.64
N ASP A 211 -3.65 -14.02 17.55
CA ASP A 211 -4.28 -15.00 18.44
C ASP A 211 -3.66 -16.40 18.26
N GLU A 212 -3.36 -16.79 17.02
CA GLU A 212 -2.62 -18.02 16.69
C GLU A 212 -1.21 -18.03 17.30
N ALA A 213 -0.50 -16.90 17.21
CA ALA A 213 0.83 -16.75 17.80
C ALA A 213 0.79 -16.82 19.33
N VAL A 214 -0.23 -16.24 19.97
CA VAL A 214 -0.46 -16.35 21.42
C VAL A 214 -0.74 -17.80 21.82
N ARG A 215 -1.62 -18.50 21.09
CA ARG A 215 -1.90 -19.93 21.34
C ARG A 215 -0.63 -20.78 21.21
N THR A 216 0.12 -20.61 20.12
CA THR A 216 1.37 -21.33 19.89
C THR A 216 2.39 -21.07 21.00
N LYS A 217 2.51 -19.82 21.45
CA LYS A 217 3.36 -19.46 22.59
C LYS A 217 2.90 -20.16 23.88
N GLN A 218 1.60 -20.19 24.16
CA GLN A 218 1.03 -20.84 25.33
C GLN A 218 1.36 -22.35 25.32
N GLU A 219 1.13 -23.03 24.18
CA GLU A 219 1.45 -24.45 24.01
C GLU A 219 2.95 -24.75 24.18
N ALA A 220 3.83 -23.84 23.71
CA ALA A 220 5.26 -23.97 23.93
C ALA A 220 5.64 -23.83 25.40
N LEU A 221 5.03 -22.88 26.13
CA LEU A 221 5.23 -22.72 27.57
C LEU A 221 4.73 -23.93 28.35
N ASP A 222 3.58 -24.49 27.99
CA ASP A 222 3.03 -25.70 28.62
C ASP A 222 3.96 -26.91 28.39
N LYS A 223 4.52 -27.06 27.18
CA LYS A 223 5.53 -28.10 26.89
C LYS A 223 6.80 -27.92 27.72
N VAL A 224 7.26 -26.68 27.90
CA VAL A 224 8.43 -26.39 28.75
C VAL A 224 8.12 -26.75 30.20
N ALA A 225 6.95 -26.35 30.73
CA ALA A 225 6.53 -26.71 32.08
C ALA A 225 6.47 -28.24 32.27
N GLN A 226 5.83 -28.96 31.36
CA GLN A 226 5.81 -30.43 31.38
C GLN A 226 7.20 -31.05 31.33
N SER A 227 8.14 -30.46 30.57
CA SER A 227 9.53 -30.93 30.53
C SER A 227 10.26 -30.69 31.86
N GLN A 228 10.00 -29.58 32.53
CA GLN A 228 10.56 -29.26 33.85
C GLN A 228 10.02 -30.22 34.91
N ASP A 229 8.72 -30.51 34.89
CA ASP A 229 8.10 -31.49 35.78
C ASP A 229 8.73 -32.88 35.60
N ARG A 230 8.91 -33.33 34.35
CA ARG A 230 9.60 -34.60 34.06
C ARG A 230 11.05 -34.62 34.56
N VAL A 231 11.77 -33.50 34.44
CA VAL A 231 13.14 -33.40 34.97
C VAL A 231 13.13 -33.50 36.49
N ALA A 232 12.19 -32.84 37.17
CA ALA A 232 12.04 -32.93 38.62
C ALA A 232 11.71 -34.37 39.07
N ASP A 233 10.80 -35.05 38.38
CA ASP A 233 10.46 -36.45 38.64
C ASP A 233 11.68 -37.37 38.46
N LEU A 234 12.43 -37.20 37.37
CA LEU A 234 13.65 -37.98 37.12
C LEU A 234 14.74 -37.70 38.16
N GLN A 235 14.88 -36.45 38.62
CA GLN A 235 15.79 -36.11 39.72
C GLN A 235 15.38 -36.82 41.02
N GLN A 236 14.08 -36.89 41.31
CA GLN A 236 13.57 -37.62 42.48
C GLN A 236 13.83 -39.12 42.37
N VAL A 237 13.60 -39.73 41.20
CA VAL A 237 13.91 -41.15 40.96
C VAL A 237 15.41 -41.41 41.11
N LEU A 238 16.26 -40.57 40.51
CA LEU A 238 17.71 -40.69 40.61
C LEU A 238 18.20 -40.59 42.06
N GLU A 239 17.62 -39.70 42.86
CA GLU A 239 17.97 -39.56 44.27
C GLU A 239 17.55 -40.80 45.08
N ARG A 240 16.37 -41.38 44.80
CA ARG A 240 15.96 -42.66 45.40
C ARG A 240 16.92 -43.80 45.04
N GLU A 241 17.30 -43.93 43.78
CA GLU A 241 18.27 -44.93 43.31
C GLU A 241 19.65 -44.74 43.98
N ARG A 242 20.11 -43.50 44.13
CA ARG A 242 21.36 -43.20 44.86
C ARG A 242 21.29 -43.62 46.32
N GLN A 243 20.18 -43.36 47.00
CA GLN A 243 19.96 -43.76 48.38
C GLN A 243 19.88 -45.28 48.52
N GLU A 244 19.18 -45.96 47.61
CA GLU A 244 19.07 -47.42 47.60
C GLU A 244 20.42 -48.08 47.32
N SER A 245 21.17 -47.60 46.32
CA SER A 245 22.53 -48.06 46.04
C SER A 245 23.50 -47.80 47.21
N ALA A 246 23.37 -46.69 47.92
CA ALA A 246 24.15 -46.42 49.13
C ALA A 246 23.81 -47.40 50.26
N ARG A 247 22.52 -47.68 50.49
CA ARG A 247 22.06 -48.68 51.47
C ARG A 247 22.55 -50.07 51.12
N GLN A 248 22.46 -50.49 49.85
CA GLN A 248 22.97 -51.79 49.39
C GLN A 248 24.48 -51.91 49.61
N ARG A 249 25.25 -50.85 49.32
CA ARG A 249 26.70 -50.84 49.57
C ARG A 249 27.05 -50.95 51.06
N GLU A 250 26.33 -50.24 51.94
CA GLU A 250 26.56 -50.37 53.38
C GLU A 250 26.16 -51.75 53.89
N GLN A 251 25.04 -52.31 53.41
CA GLN A 251 24.63 -53.66 53.75
C GLN A 251 25.69 -54.69 53.34
N LEU A 252 26.18 -54.63 52.09
CA LEU A 252 27.27 -55.51 51.63
C LEU A 252 28.55 -55.34 52.46
N ARG A 253 28.85 -54.12 52.92
CA ARG A 253 30.00 -53.85 53.79
C ARG A 253 29.83 -54.51 55.15
N VAL A 254 28.64 -54.39 55.75
CA VAL A 254 28.29 -55.02 57.02
C VAL A 254 28.32 -56.55 56.89
N ASP A 255 27.70 -57.10 55.85
CA ASP A 255 27.68 -58.54 55.58
C ASP A 255 29.11 -59.08 55.37
N HIS A 256 29.96 -58.36 54.63
CA HIS A 256 31.36 -58.73 54.46
C HIS A 256 32.14 -58.73 55.78
N LEU A 257 31.95 -57.72 56.63
CA LEU A 257 32.59 -57.66 57.95
C LEU A 257 32.11 -58.80 58.86
N GLN A 258 30.82 -59.12 58.84
CA GLN A 258 30.25 -60.26 59.56
C GLN A 258 30.85 -61.58 59.06
N ALA A 259 30.87 -61.81 57.75
CA ALA A 259 31.46 -63.01 57.16
C ALA A 259 32.96 -63.15 57.51
N MET A 260 33.71 -62.05 57.53
CA MET A 260 35.11 -62.05 57.96
C MET A 260 35.27 -62.39 59.45
N GLN A 261 34.40 -61.87 60.32
CA GLN A 261 34.39 -62.21 61.74
C GLN A 261 34.03 -63.68 61.98
N GLU A 262 33.02 -64.20 61.28
CA GLU A 262 32.64 -65.61 61.32
C GLU A 262 33.78 -66.51 60.82
N LEU A 263 34.44 -66.14 59.72
CA LEU A 263 35.59 -66.86 59.21
C LEU A 263 36.73 -66.87 60.24
N GLN A 264 37.07 -65.73 60.84
CA GLN A 264 38.08 -65.63 61.89
C GLN A 264 37.74 -66.49 63.10
N ALA A 265 36.49 -66.44 63.58
CA ALA A 265 36.02 -67.27 64.69
C ALA A 265 36.10 -68.77 64.35
N SER A 266 35.72 -69.16 63.13
CA SER A 266 35.79 -70.56 62.67
C SER A 266 37.25 -71.06 62.56
N LEU A 267 38.17 -70.22 62.08
CA LEU A 267 39.60 -70.56 62.00
C LEU A 267 40.23 -70.66 63.39
N ALA A 268 39.87 -69.75 64.31
CA ALA A 268 40.30 -69.81 65.70
C ALA A 268 39.79 -71.10 66.37
N SER A 269 38.50 -71.43 66.23
CA SER A 269 37.93 -72.69 66.75
C SER A 269 38.65 -73.93 66.21
N ARG A 270 38.88 -74.01 64.89
CA ARG A 270 39.61 -75.13 64.28
C ARG A 270 41.07 -75.21 64.74
N HIS A 271 41.72 -74.07 64.97
CA HIS A 271 43.07 -74.01 65.48
C HIS A 271 43.13 -74.51 66.93
N ASP A 272 42.20 -74.08 67.77
CA ASP A 272 42.08 -74.53 69.16
C ASP A 272 41.76 -76.03 69.25
N GLU A 273 40.84 -76.53 68.40
CA GLU A 273 40.55 -77.97 68.26
C GLU A 273 41.80 -78.76 67.86
N ARG A 274 42.61 -78.25 66.92
CA ARG A 274 43.88 -78.89 66.53
C ARG A 274 44.88 -78.92 67.68
N ILE A 275 45.03 -77.83 68.44
CA ILE A 275 45.92 -77.78 69.61
C ILE A 275 45.44 -78.78 70.67
N GLN A 276 44.14 -78.84 70.95
CA GLN A 276 43.57 -79.79 71.89
C GLN A 276 43.81 -81.24 71.47
N ALA A 277 43.57 -81.56 70.19
CA ALA A 277 43.83 -82.90 69.65
C ALA A 277 45.32 -83.28 69.74
N GLN A 278 46.23 -82.36 69.42
CA GLN A 278 47.67 -82.57 69.58
C GLN A 278 48.05 -82.75 71.06
N ALA A 279 47.49 -81.95 71.97
CA ALA A 279 47.75 -82.08 73.40
C ALA A 279 47.24 -83.41 73.96
N ASP A 280 46.08 -83.89 73.49
CA ASP A 280 45.53 -85.20 73.85
C ASP A 280 46.38 -86.34 73.29
N GLU A 281 46.89 -86.20 72.05
CA GLU A 281 47.82 -87.16 71.45
C GLU A 281 49.14 -87.22 72.24
N PHE A 282 49.73 -86.07 72.59
CA PHE A 282 50.91 -86.02 73.44
C PHE A 282 50.65 -86.60 74.83
N ARG A 283 49.47 -86.35 75.43
CA ARG A 283 49.08 -86.98 76.71
C ARG A 283 48.98 -88.50 76.59
N LYS A 284 48.39 -89.02 75.51
CA LYS A 284 48.33 -90.47 75.25
C LYS A 284 49.72 -91.07 75.02
N GLN A 285 50.57 -90.40 74.26
CA GLN A 285 51.96 -90.83 74.04
C GLN A 285 52.75 -90.84 75.35
N ALA A 286 52.60 -89.80 76.18
CA ALA A 286 53.22 -89.74 77.50
C ALA A 286 52.73 -90.87 78.41
N GLN A 287 51.41 -91.10 78.49
CA GLN A 287 50.83 -92.21 79.26
C GLN A 287 51.32 -93.58 78.77
N ALA A 288 51.37 -93.80 77.46
CA ALA A 288 51.89 -95.04 76.88
C ALA A 288 53.38 -95.24 77.19
N ALA A 289 54.19 -94.17 77.13
CA ALA A 289 55.60 -94.21 77.49
C ALA A 289 55.80 -94.50 78.99
N THR A 290 54.99 -93.88 79.87
CA THR A 290 55.01 -94.17 81.30
C THR A 290 54.62 -95.63 81.57
N ALA A 291 53.53 -96.12 80.99
CA ALA A 291 53.10 -97.51 81.15
C ALA A 291 54.15 -98.51 80.62
N ALA A 292 54.81 -98.19 79.49
CA ALA A 292 55.90 -99.01 78.95
C ALA A 292 57.14 -98.99 79.87
N ALA A 293 57.45 -97.84 80.48
CA ALA A 293 58.53 -97.72 81.45
C ALA A 293 58.22 -98.50 82.74
N GLU A 294 56.99 -98.42 83.24
CA GLU A 294 56.50 -99.21 84.40
C GLU A 294 56.57 -100.71 84.10
N ALA A 295 56.05 -101.16 82.96
CA ALA A 295 56.14 -102.56 82.55
C ALA A 295 57.60 -103.04 82.43
N ARG A 296 58.51 -102.19 81.98
CA ARG A 296 59.95 -102.49 81.93
C ARG A 296 60.57 -102.53 83.33
N ILE A 297 60.16 -101.65 84.24
CA ILE A 297 60.58 -101.70 85.65
C ILE A 297 60.08 -103.00 86.30
N ASP A 298 58.84 -103.41 86.05
CA ASP A 298 58.29 -104.66 86.57
C ASP A 298 59.02 -105.88 86.01
N ASP A 299 59.30 -105.91 84.70
CA ASP A 299 60.09 -106.99 84.10
C ASP A 299 61.52 -107.04 84.65
N LEU A 300 62.22 -105.90 84.73
CA LEU A 300 63.56 -105.82 85.32
C LEU A 300 63.57 -106.21 86.81
N THR A 301 62.57 -105.79 87.57
CA THR A 301 62.38 -106.20 88.97
C THR A 301 62.13 -107.71 89.06
N GLY A 302 61.32 -108.28 88.17
CA GLY A 302 61.09 -109.72 88.08
C GLY A 302 62.32 -110.52 87.62
N GLN A 303 63.15 -109.96 86.73
CA GLN A 303 64.45 -110.52 86.36
C GLN A 303 65.42 -110.48 87.55
N LEU A 304 65.47 -109.38 88.30
CA LEU A 304 66.29 -109.25 89.50
C LEU A 304 65.86 -110.22 90.61
N ALA A 305 64.55 -110.38 90.83
CA ALA A 305 64.00 -111.36 91.77
C ALA A 305 64.38 -112.79 91.38
N ARG A 306 64.25 -113.15 90.09
CA ARG A 306 64.70 -114.46 89.58
C ARG A 306 66.21 -114.64 89.72
N ALA A 307 67.01 -113.65 89.37
CA ALA A 307 68.47 -113.71 89.48
C ALA A 307 68.93 -113.85 90.94
N SER A 308 68.31 -113.11 91.86
CA SER A 308 68.59 -113.23 93.30
C SER A 308 68.15 -114.58 93.88
N GLN A 309 67.02 -115.14 93.42
CA GLN A 309 66.61 -116.48 93.77
C GLN A 309 67.58 -117.54 93.24
N THR A 310 67.98 -117.49 91.97
CA THR A 310 69.00 -118.40 91.40
C THR A 310 70.33 -118.28 92.14
N TYR A 311 70.73 -117.05 92.50
CA TYR A 311 71.92 -116.81 93.31
C TYR A 311 71.81 -117.46 94.70
N ALA A 312 70.68 -117.31 95.39
CA ALA A 312 70.43 -117.97 96.67
C ALA A 312 70.40 -119.51 96.55
N GLU A 313 69.77 -120.05 95.51
CA GLU A 313 69.70 -121.49 95.21
C GLU A 313 71.08 -122.08 94.89
N SER A 314 71.97 -121.32 94.24
CA SER A 314 73.37 -121.73 93.99
C SER A 314 74.27 -121.60 95.23
N LEU A 315 73.98 -120.69 96.15
CA LEU A 315 74.67 -120.55 97.44
C LEU A 315 74.30 -121.66 98.43
N ALA A 316 73.06 -122.16 98.41
CA ALA A 316 72.60 -123.22 99.31
C ALA A 316 73.49 -124.49 99.32
N PRO A 317 73.85 -125.10 98.17
CA PRO A 317 74.72 -126.27 98.15
C PRO A 317 76.17 -125.93 98.57
N LEU A 318 76.65 -124.71 98.31
CA LEU A 318 77.96 -124.25 98.77
C LEU A 318 78.00 -124.12 100.30
N HIS A 319 76.96 -123.55 100.91
CA HIS A 319 76.83 -123.51 102.38
C HIS A 319 76.73 -124.91 102.99
N GLN A 320 76.02 -125.81 102.33
CA GLN A 320 75.92 -127.20 102.76
C GLN A 320 77.28 -127.93 102.66
N GLN A 321 78.02 -127.74 101.56
CA GLN A 321 79.40 -128.25 101.40
C GLN A 321 80.35 -127.70 102.47
N LEU A 322 80.29 -126.38 102.74
CA LEU A 322 81.12 -125.73 103.75
C LEU A 322 80.81 -126.25 105.17
N SER A 323 79.53 -126.54 105.46
CA SER A 323 79.14 -127.17 106.72
C SER A 323 79.63 -128.62 106.84
N SER A 324 79.61 -129.39 105.74
CA SER A 324 80.12 -130.77 105.72
C SER A 324 81.65 -130.82 105.90
N LEU A 325 82.38 -129.93 105.21
CA LEU A 325 83.84 -129.81 105.34
C LEU A 325 84.25 -129.39 106.75
N ARG A 326 83.49 -128.51 107.41
CA ARG A 326 83.72 -128.17 108.83
C ARG A 326 83.52 -129.38 109.74
N GLN A 327 82.46 -130.17 109.53
CA GLN A 327 82.23 -131.39 110.31
C GLN A 327 83.31 -132.46 110.07
N GLU A 328 83.82 -132.58 108.84
CA GLU A 328 84.95 -133.46 108.52
C GLU A 328 86.25 -133.00 109.19
N LEU A 329 86.52 -131.69 109.18
CA LEU A 329 87.68 -131.10 109.85
C LEU A 329 87.64 -131.31 111.38
N ASP A 330 86.47 -131.13 111.99
CA ASP A 330 86.28 -131.37 113.43
C ASP A 330 86.48 -132.85 113.80
N ARG A 331 86.07 -133.78 112.93
CA ARG A 331 86.31 -135.22 113.10
C ARG A 331 87.79 -135.57 112.98
N GLU A 332 88.50 -135.03 112.00
CA GLU A 332 89.94 -135.26 111.85
C GLU A 332 90.74 -134.64 113.00
N ALA A 333 90.36 -133.44 113.46
CA ALA A 333 90.98 -132.80 114.62
C ALA A 333 90.82 -133.64 115.89
N ALA A 334 89.62 -134.18 116.13
CA ALA A 334 89.36 -135.08 117.26
C ALA A 334 90.14 -136.40 117.15
N ALA A 335 90.26 -136.98 115.94
CA ALA A 335 91.03 -138.20 115.70
C ALA A 335 92.53 -137.99 115.93
N LYS A 336 93.08 -136.86 115.47
CA LYS A 336 94.48 -136.48 115.70
C LYS A 336 94.78 -136.29 117.19
N GLN A 337 93.90 -135.60 117.90
CA GLN A 337 94.06 -135.34 119.34
C GLN A 337 94.02 -136.64 120.15
N ALA A 338 93.15 -137.59 119.79
CA ALA A 338 93.10 -138.91 120.41
C ALA A 338 94.38 -139.76 120.13
N ALA A 339 94.97 -139.63 118.94
CA ALA A 339 96.21 -140.31 118.59
C ALA A 339 97.43 -139.73 119.34
N GLU A 340 97.51 -138.40 119.48
CA GLU A 340 98.56 -137.74 120.24
C GLU A 340 98.52 -138.10 121.73
N GLN A 341 97.31 -138.19 122.32
CA GLN A 341 97.13 -138.66 123.69
C GLN A 341 97.68 -140.07 123.90
N ARG A 342 97.37 -141.01 122.99
CA ARG A 342 97.86 -142.40 123.05
C ARG A 342 99.38 -142.50 122.99
N VAL A 343 100.03 -141.67 122.19
CA VAL A 343 101.51 -141.64 122.09
C VAL A 343 102.15 -141.09 123.36
N MET A 344 101.55 -140.10 124.01
CA MET A 344 102.04 -139.59 125.29
C MET A 344 101.90 -140.61 126.42
N ASP A 345 100.76 -141.31 126.48
CA ASP A 345 100.51 -142.35 127.50
C ASP A 345 101.49 -143.52 127.36
N LEU A 346 101.76 -143.96 126.12
CA LEU A 346 102.73 -145.02 125.84
C LEU A 346 104.17 -144.61 126.20
N ARG A 347 104.57 -143.35 125.96
CA ARG A 347 105.90 -142.84 126.34
C ARG A 347 106.07 -142.74 127.85
N ALA A 348 105.04 -142.31 128.58
CA ALA A 348 105.08 -142.25 130.03
C ALA A 348 105.20 -143.65 130.67
N ALA A 349 104.48 -144.63 130.12
CA ALA A 349 104.56 -146.03 130.56
C ALA A 349 105.94 -146.66 130.32
N LEU A 350 106.60 -146.31 129.21
CA LEU A 350 107.93 -146.83 128.86
C LEU A 350 109.03 -146.24 129.74
N ALA A 351 108.97 -144.94 130.03
CA ALA A 351 109.95 -144.25 130.88
C ALA A 351 109.90 -144.74 132.33
N HIS A 352 108.71 -145.01 132.89
CA HIS A 352 108.58 -145.45 134.27
C HIS A 352 109.09 -146.88 134.51
N ARG A 353 109.02 -147.75 133.51
CA ARG A 353 109.44 -149.16 133.64
C ARG A 353 110.93 -149.39 133.38
N LEU A 354 111.60 -148.50 132.66
CA LEU A 354 113.04 -148.58 132.42
C LEU A 354 113.89 -148.24 133.65
N ASP A 355 113.37 -147.48 134.61
CA ASP A 355 114.08 -147.12 135.85
C ASP A 355 114.08 -148.21 136.94
N GLN A 356 113.39 -149.35 136.74
CA GLN A 356 113.18 -150.37 137.80
C GLN A 356 113.82 -151.75 137.57
N ALA A 357 114.45 -152.03 136.42
CA ALA A 357 114.88 -153.40 136.07
C ALA A 357 116.41 -153.58 136.12
N GLY A 358 116.90 -154.21 137.19
CA GLY A 358 118.32 -154.55 137.40
C GLY A 358 118.70 -156.00 137.07
N ASP A 359 117.89 -156.74 136.31
CA ASP A 359 118.22 -158.12 135.91
C ASP A 359 117.63 -158.49 134.54
N ASP A 360 118.44 -159.16 133.70
CA ASP A 360 118.28 -159.24 132.23
C ASP A 360 117.11 -160.16 131.79
N GLU A 361 116.65 -161.04 132.70
CA GLU A 361 115.50 -161.93 132.47
C GLU A 361 114.16 -161.21 132.72
N ALA A 362 114.15 -160.19 133.60
CA ALA A 362 112.96 -159.36 133.86
C ALA A 362 112.69 -158.38 132.71
N LEU A 363 113.73 -157.88 132.04
CA LEU A 363 113.61 -156.96 130.91
C LEU A 363 112.91 -157.63 129.70
N ARG A 364 113.19 -158.91 129.45
CA ARG A 364 112.59 -159.66 128.33
C ARG A 364 111.11 -160.01 128.54
N GLN A 365 110.68 -160.24 129.78
CA GLN A 365 109.27 -160.44 130.08
C GLN A 365 108.50 -159.11 130.01
N THR A 366 109.14 -158.01 130.42
CA THR A 366 108.54 -156.66 130.42
C THR A 366 108.37 -156.09 129.01
N LEU A 367 109.32 -156.36 128.09
CA LEU A 367 109.19 -156.01 126.67
C LEU A 367 108.05 -156.78 125.97
N ARG A 368 107.72 -157.99 126.44
CA ARG A 368 106.66 -158.82 125.86
C ARG A 368 105.26 -158.31 126.23
N ASP A 369 105.07 -157.79 127.45
CA ASP A 369 103.80 -157.20 127.90
C ASP A 369 103.50 -155.84 127.24
N LEU A 370 104.54 -155.03 126.97
CA LEU A 370 104.39 -153.72 126.30
C LEU A 370 103.99 -153.86 124.82
N LEU A 371 104.44 -154.92 124.15
CA LEU A 371 104.04 -155.18 122.75
C LEU A 371 102.59 -155.68 122.64
N GLN A 372 102.06 -156.38 123.64
CA GLN A 372 100.65 -156.81 123.64
C GLN A 372 99.65 -155.69 123.96
N THR A 373 100.09 -154.58 124.57
CA THR A 373 99.23 -153.42 124.81
C THR A 373 99.20 -152.42 123.65
N ALA A 374 100.10 -152.55 122.66
CA ALA A 374 100.16 -151.69 121.48
C ALA A 374 99.27 -152.16 120.29
N GLU A 375 98.64 -153.33 120.39
CA GLU A 375 97.78 -153.92 119.33
C GLU A 375 96.26 -153.75 119.57
N LYS A 376 95.85 -152.77 120.39
CA LYS A 376 94.47 -152.25 120.48
C LYS A 376 94.48 -150.71 120.47
#